data_AF-A0A0U3E4I3-F1
#
_entry.id   AF-A0A0U3E4I3-F1
#
_cell.length_a   1.000
_cell.length_b   1.000
_cell.length_c   1.000
_cell.angle_alpha   90.00
_cell.angle_beta   90.00
_cell.angle_gamma   90.00
#
_symmetry.space_group_name_H-M   'P 1'
#
loop_
_entity.id
_entity.type
_entity.pdbx_description
1 polymer ?
#
loop_
_entity_poly.entity_id
_entity_poly.type
_entity_poly.pdbx_seq_one_letter_code
_entity_poly.pdbx_strand_id
1 'polypeptide(L)'
;MVHDAYICYDEKDQQISEAICDVFEQNNIRTWIKSRDFSSDDPVDNITNAISDSKCFILIYSKNSKDTNYVITEVDIAFSRDIPILIFSIDDIRIGKNLQFILDRKKMIYSFPDTKHQLEILIKDTSEFVKKPINKIKTNSKSLSVLEKVNPKRKENIAKKYLKIAVPVAVILILVYLFAVLPMGQNSSEDGIFSMNITGVDASGSRYVVHGESLNMPANPEKYFMNIKFFDANENMLFEVNSTADEFKSGVICDCDVHTNNITHIEFKLMDINNKLLSNQSYTIK
;
A
#
# COMPACT_ATOMS: atom_id res chain seq x y z
N MET A 1 50.07 24.32 -5.09
CA MET A 1 49.89 25.39 -4.08
C MET A 1 49.64 24.69 -2.75
N VAL A 2 50.19 25.17 -1.64
CA VAL A 2 50.01 24.49 -0.33
C VAL A 2 48.58 24.69 0.16
N HIS A 3 47.79 23.61 0.23
CA HIS A 3 46.44 23.59 0.81
C HIS A 3 46.54 23.32 2.32
N ASP A 4 45.53 23.75 3.08
CA ASP A 4 45.51 23.48 4.51
C ASP A 4 44.94 22.08 4.79
N ALA A 5 43.90 21.67 4.07
CA ALA A 5 43.27 20.36 4.21
C ALA A 5 42.92 19.71 2.87
N TYR A 6 43.16 18.41 2.73
CA TYR A 6 42.69 17.58 1.62
C TYR A 6 41.39 16.89 2.03
N ILE A 7 40.33 16.94 1.21
CA ILE A 7 39.05 16.27 1.47
C ILE A 7 38.91 15.05 0.57
N CYS A 8 38.95 13.86 1.18
CA CYS A 8 38.74 12.56 0.54
C CYS A 8 37.30 12.08 0.75
N TYR A 9 36.62 11.66 -0.32
CA TYR A 9 35.22 11.26 -0.29
C TYR A 9 34.85 10.33 -1.47
N ASP A 10 33.73 9.61 -1.34
CA ASP A 10 33.15 8.87 -2.47
C ASP A 10 32.37 9.81 -3.40
N GLU A 11 32.41 9.65 -4.72
CA GLU A 11 31.68 10.52 -5.66
C GLU A 11 30.18 10.64 -5.34
N LYS A 12 29.56 9.59 -4.77
CA LYS A 12 28.15 9.64 -4.32
C LYS A 12 27.90 10.59 -3.16
N ASP A 13 28.94 10.99 -2.43
CA ASP A 13 28.91 11.91 -1.30
C ASP A 13 29.43 13.32 -1.68
N GLN A 14 29.60 13.61 -2.98
CA GLN A 14 30.12 14.90 -3.47
C GLN A 14 29.40 16.10 -2.88
N GLN A 15 28.06 16.10 -2.90
CA GLN A 15 27.26 17.23 -2.42
C GLN A 15 27.52 17.55 -0.93
N ILE A 16 27.75 16.52 -0.12
CA ILE A 16 28.06 16.67 1.31
C ILE A 16 29.48 17.22 1.48
N SER A 17 30.41 16.70 0.68
CA SER A 17 31.82 17.06 0.70
C SER A 17 32.04 18.52 0.29
N GLU A 18 31.34 18.99 -0.72
CA GLU A 18 31.29 20.39 -1.13
C GLU A 18 30.68 21.27 -0.03
N ALA A 19 29.61 20.82 0.63
CA ALA A 19 29.02 21.56 1.74
C ALA A 19 29.98 21.71 2.94
N ILE A 20 30.80 20.69 3.23
CA ILE A 20 31.85 20.75 4.25
C ILE A 20 32.97 21.69 3.80
N CYS A 21 33.41 21.56 2.54
CA CYS A 21 34.40 22.43 1.91
C CYS A 21 34.04 23.92 2.05
N ASP A 22 32.80 24.28 1.69
CA ASP A 22 32.28 25.66 1.83
C ASP A 22 32.42 26.19 3.26
N VAL A 23 32.15 25.34 4.26
CA VAL A 23 32.22 25.74 5.67
C VAL A 23 33.68 25.87 6.11
N PHE A 24 34.58 25.00 5.67
CA PHE A 24 36.01 25.12 5.95
C PHE A 24 36.57 26.44 5.40
N GLU A 25 36.22 26.79 4.16
CA GLU A 25 36.69 28.01 3.50
C GLU A 25 36.13 29.29 4.15
N GLN A 26 34.87 29.27 4.60
CA GLN A 26 34.29 30.36 5.41
C GLN A 26 35.05 30.60 6.73
N ASN A 27 35.77 29.59 7.20
CA ASN A 27 36.60 29.62 8.40
C ASN A 27 38.11 29.74 8.09
N ASN A 28 38.47 30.18 6.87
CA ASN A 28 39.84 30.43 6.40
C ASN A 28 40.76 29.19 6.37
N ILE A 29 40.18 28.00 6.30
CA ILE A 29 40.88 26.74 6.02
C ILE A 29 40.78 26.52 4.51
N ARG A 30 41.92 26.62 3.81
CA ARG A 30 41.96 26.38 2.36
C ARG A 30 41.92 24.89 2.09
N THR A 31 40.93 24.44 1.36
CA THR A 31 40.73 23.03 1.06
C THR A 31 41.26 22.69 -0.34
N TRP A 32 41.55 21.41 -0.53
CA TRP A 32 41.61 20.78 -1.85
C TRP A 32 40.50 19.73 -1.93
N ILE A 33 39.69 19.77 -2.98
CA ILE A 33 38.62 18.80 -3.21
C ILE A 33 38.55 18.38 -4.68
N LYS A 34 38.40 17.08 -4.94
CA LYS A 34 38.41 16.51 -6.30
C LYS A 34 37.38 17.14 -7.23
N SER A 35 36.17 17.48 -6.77
CA SER A 35 35.12 18.05 -7.64
C SER A 35 35.44 19.44 -8.20
N ARG A 36 36.44 20.14 -7.64
CA ARG A 36 36.80 21.51 -8.03
C ARG A 36 38.25 21.64 -8.49
N ASP A 37 39.17 21.01 -7.78
CA ASP A 37 40.61 21.30 -7.86
C ASP A 37 41.39 20.23 -8.66
N PHE A 38 40.70 19.17 -9.12
CA PHE A 38 41.29 18.07 -9.88
C PHE A 38 41.61 18.48 -11.32
N SER A 39 42.80 18.09 -11.80
CA SER A 39 43.15 18.16 -13.23
C SER A 39 43.27 16.77 -13.84
N SER A 40 42.75 16.60 -15.06
CA SER A 40 42.79 15.34 -15.81
C SER A 40 44.13 15.07 -16.51
N ASP A 41 45.02 16.05 -16.58
CA ASP A 41 46.25 15.94 -17.38
C ASP A 41 47.20 14.88 -16.80
N ASP A 42 47.40 14.88 -15.48
CA ASP A 42 48.17 13.87 -14.74
C ASP A 42 47.43 13.47 -13.45
N PRO A 43 46.39 12.61 -13.51
CA PRO A 43 45.50 12.32 -12.39
C PRO A 43 46.19 11.82 -11.13
N VAL A 44 47.16 10.92 -11.30
CA VAL A 44 47.88 10.27 -10.19
C VAL A 44 48.75 11.29 -9.48
N ASP A 45 49.54 12.06 -10.22
CA ASP A 45 50.43 13.08 -9.66
C ASP A 45 49.63 14.23 -9.06
N ASN A 46 48.52 14.62 -9.68
CA ASN A 46 47.65 15.67 -9.17
C ASN A 46 47.12 15.33 -7.77
N ILE A 47 46.55 14.14 -7.58
CA ILE A 47 46.04 13.66 -6.29
C ILE A 47 47.20 13.46 -5.29
N THR A 48 48.27 12.79 -5.74
CA THR A 48 49.41 12.46 -4.88
C THR A 48 50.10 13.72 -4.36
N ASN A 49 50.27 14.75 -5.19
CA ASN A 49 50.85 16.03 -4.79
C ASN A 49 49.87 16.82 -3.91
N ALA A 50 48.58 16.84 -4.24
CA ALA A 50 47.58 17.53 -3.43
C ALA A 50 47.49 16.97 -2.00
N ILE A 51 47.61 15.65 -1.83
CA ILE A 51 47.70 15.02 -0.51
C ILE A 51 48.99 15.46 0.18
N SER A 52 50.15 15.34 -0.48
CA SER A 52 51.47 15.72 0.10
C SER A 52 51.53 17.16 0.57
N ASP A 53 50.95 18.06 -0.22
CA ASP A 53 51.00 19.51 0.00
C ASP A 53 49.99 19.96 1.08
N SER A 54 49.14 19.05 1.58
CA SER A 54 48.12 19.34 2.58
C SER A 54 48.62 19.06 3.99
N LYS A 55 48.27 19.92 4.94
CA LYS A 55 48.67 19.76 6.36
C LYS A 55 47.79 18.77 7.12
N CYS A 56 46.60 18.49 6.61
CA CYS A 56 45.63 17.58 7.22
C CYS A 56 44.84 16.86 6.12
N PHE A 57 44.51 15.60 6.36
CA PHE A 57 43.70 14.77 5.50
C PHE A 57 42.34 14.52 6.17
N ILE A 58 41.26 14.92 5.51
CA ILE A 58 39.89 14.76 5.99
C ILE A 58 39.23 13.66 5.19
N LEU A 59 38.91 12.54 5.84
CA LEU A 59 38.15 11.44 5.24
C LEU A 59 36.67 11.60 5.56
N ILE A 60 35.84 11.77 4.54
CA ILE A 60 34.38 11.66 4.65
C ILE A 60 34.02 10.18 4.51
N TYR A 61 33.74 9.54 5.64
CA TYR A 61 33.52 8.11 5.72
C TYR A 61 32.02 7.77 5.68
N SER A 62 31.65 6.89 4.76
CA SER A 62 30.26 6.54 4.47
C SER A 62 30.16 5.09 3.99
N LYS A 63 28.92 4.60 3.83
CA LYS A 63 28.67 3.31 3.18
C LYS A 63 29.22 3.26 1.75
N ASN A 64 29.31 4.41 1.08
CA ASN A 64 29.85 4.49 -0.28
C ASN A 64 31.39 4.42 -0.25
N SER A 65 32.06 5.21 0.60
CA SER A 65 33.52 5.28 0.62
C SER A 65 34.21 4.09 1.29
N LYS A 66 33.48 3.33 2.13
CA LYS A 66 34.02 2.22 2.94
C LYS A 66 34.90 1.22 2.20
N ASP A 67 34.48 0.79 1.01
CA ASP A 67 35.13 -0.27 0.23
C ASP A 67 35.62 0.25 -1.14
N THR A 68 35.68 1.58 -1.31
CA THR A 68 36.06 2.21 -2.57
C THR A 68 37.59 2.22 -2.73
N ASN A 69 38.08 1.57 -3.79
CA ASN A 69 39.53 1.38 -4.01
C ASN A 69 40.34 2.68 -4.01
N TYR A 70 39.88 3.73 -4.68
CA TYR A 70 40.65 4.98 -4.73
C TYR A 70 40.69 5.68 -3.36
N VAL A 71 39.62 5.60 -2.56
CA VAL A 71 39.60 6.12 -1.19
C VAL A 71 40.62 5.38 -0.33
N ILE A 72 40.68 4.05 -0.46
CA ILE A 72 41.69 3.22 0.22
C ILE A 72 43.09 3.68 -0.14
N THR A 73 43.38 3.83 -1.44
CA THR A 73 44.68 4.30 -1.93
C THR A 73 45.03 5.70 -1.41
N GLU A 74 44.10 6.65 -1.42
CA GLU A 74 44.34 8.00 -0.92
C GLU A 74 44.62 8.02 0.59
N VAL A 75 43.91 7.19 1.36
CA VAL A 75 44.16 7.01 2.80
C VAL A 75 45.55 6.39 3.04
N ASP A 76 45.93 5.39 2.25
CA ASP A 76 47.25 4.75 2.33
C ASP A 76 48.37 5.77 2.03
N ILE A 77 48.20 6.61 1.01
CA ILE A 77 49.13 7.69 0.67
C ILE A 77 49.27 8.66 1.85
N ALA A 78 48.15 9.16 2.39
CA ALA A 78 48.16 10.08 3.52
C ALA A 78 48.84 9.48 4.75
N PHE A 79 48.55 8.20 5.03
CA PHE A 79 49.16 7.45 6.13
C PHE A 79 50.68 7.28 5.92
N SER A 80 51.11 6.90 4.72
CA SER A 80 52.53 6.69 4.39
C SER A 80 53.38 7.96 4.48
N ARG A 81 52.75 9.14 4.40
CA ARG A 81 53.38 10.45 4.49
C ARG A 81 53.25 11.11 5.86
N ASP A 82 52.77 10.36 6.86
CA ASP A 82 52.53 10.86 8.22
C ASP A 82 51.62 12.11 8.27
N ILE A 83 50.72 12.25 7.28
CA ILE A 83 49.76 13.34 7.28
C ILE A 83 48.65 13.02 8.31
N PRO A 84 48.30 13.96 9.21
CA PRO A 84 47.20 13.75 10.16
C PRO A 84 45.88 13.44 9.46
N ILE A 85 45.26 12.31 9.80
CA ILE A 85 43.97 11.86 9.25
C ILE A 85 42.87 12.11 10.29
N LEU A 86 41.88 12.92 9.91
CA LEU A 86 40.63 13.10 10.63
C LEU A 86 39.49 12.42 9.86
N ILE A 87 38.70 11.62 10.56
CA ILE A 87 37.58 10.89 9.95
C ILE A 87 36.28 11.57 10.35
N PHE A 88 35.48 11.96 9.36
CA PHE A 88 34.12 12.44 9.55
C PHE A 88 33.13 11.40 9.00
N SER A 89 32.53 10.62 9.90
CA SER A 89 31.60 9.55 9.53
C SER A 89 30.20 10.09 9.36
N ILE A 90 29.65 10.00 8.15
CA ILE A 90 28.29 10.45 7.81
C ILE A 90 27.23 9.35 7.92
N ASP A 91 27.68 8.10 8.04
CA ASP A 91 26.85 6.92 8.30
C ASP A 91 27.24 6.25 9.63
N ASP A 92 26.32 5.45 10.19
CA ASP A 92 26.59 4.57 11.33
C ASP A 92 27.00 3.18 10.83
N ILE A 93 28.26 3.06 10.40
CA ILE A 93 28.82 1.83 9.84
C ILE A 93 30.17 1.49 10.45
N ARG A 94 30.46 0.19 10.52
CA ARG A 94 31.79 -0.30 10.91
C ARG A 94 32.82 -0.01 9.83
N ILE A 95 34.07 0.22 10.26
CA ILE A 95 35.22 0.39 9.39
C ILE A 95 35.42 -0.86 8.50
N GLY A 96 35.67 -0.65 7.21
CA GLY A 96 35.98 -1.72 6.25
C GLY A 96 37.31 -2.38 6.54
N LYS A 97 37.44 -3.69 6.24
CA LYS A 97 38.64 -4.48 6.57
C LYS A 97 39.93 -3.85 6.05
N ASN A 98 39.89 -3.29 4.85
CA ASN A 98 41.07 -2.69 4.19
C ASN A 98 41.55 -1.41 4.90
N LEU A 99 40.62 -0.64 5.47
CA LEU A 99 40.91 0.61 6.17
C LEU A 99 41.11 0.42 7.68
N GLN A 100 40.69 -0.72 8.22
CA GLN A 100 40.60 -1.00 9.66
C GLN A 100 41.93 -0.74 10.38
N PHE A 101 43.03 -1.27 9.84
CA PHE A 101 44.35 -1.14 10.46
C PHE A 101 44.82 0.32 10.63
N ILE A 102 44.46 1.19 9.68
CA ILE A 102 44.83 2.61 9.67
C ILE A 102 43.84 3.40 10.52
N LEU A 103 42.54 3.23 10.27
CA LEU A 103 41.49 4.10 10.82
C LEU A 103 41.13 3.78 12.28
N ASP A 104 41.28 2.55 12.77
CA ASP A 104 40.93 2.18 14.16
C ASP A 104 41.71 3.00 15.21
N ARG A 105 42.85 3.58 14.82
CA ARG A 105 43.71 4.39 15.69
C ARG A 105 43.57 5.91 15.47
N LYS A 106 42.67 6.34 14.58
CA LYS A 106 42.47 7.76 14.25
C LYS A 106 41.22 8.30 14.93
N LYS A 107 41.17 9.63 15.11
CA LYS A 107 39.99 10.30 15.67
C LYS A 107 38.85 10.24 14.65
N MET A 108 37.73 9.67 15.07
CA MET A 108 36.49 9.61 14.29
C MET A 108 35.42 10.50 14.91
N ILE A 109 34.85 11.37 14.10
CA ILE A 109 33.79 12.31 14.44
C ILE A 109 32.55 11.87 13.67
N TYR A 110 31.49 11.49 14.37
CA TYR A 110 30.22 11.14 13.73
C TYR A 110 29.42 12.41 13.45
N SER A 111 28.79 12.51 12.28
CA SER A 111 27.99 13.68 11.88
C SER A 111 26.66 13.83 12.64
N PHE A 112 26.38 12.97 13.61
CA PHE A 112 25.11 12.87 14.34
C PHE A 112 25.37 12.60 15.83
N PRO A 113 24.40 12.86 16.73
CA PRO A 113 23.04 13.35 16.48
C PRO A 113 22.94 14.84 16.14
N ASP A 114 23.87 15.66 16.64
CA ASP A 114 23.91 17.10 16.39
C ASP A 114 24.93 17.45 15.31
N THR A 115 24.47 17.50 14.06
CA THR A 115 25.32 17.76 12.90
C THR A 115 26.11 19.05 13.01
N LYS A 116 25.50 20.11 13.56
CA LYS A 116 26.14 21.42 13.66
C LYS A 116 27.31 21.36 14.61
N HIS A 117 27.08 20.83 15.81
CA HIS A 117 28.12 20.71 16.82
C HIS A 117 29.25 19.80 16.36
N GLN A 118 28.94 18.68 15.69
CA GLN A 118 29.95 17.74 15.20
C GLN A 118 30.80 18.34 14.08
N LEU A 119 30.19 19.14 13.19
CA LEU A 119 30.92 19.90 12.18
C LEU A 119 31.83 20.96 12.81
N GLU A 120 31.38 21.64 13.87
CA GLU A 120 32.20 22.59 14.63
C GLU A 120 33.42 21.91 15.27
N ILE A 121 33.27 20.69 15.80
CA ILE A 121 34.38 19.88 16.31
C ILE A 121 35.38 19.58 15.18
N LEU A 122 34.90 19.13 14.02
CA LEU A 122 35.76 18.83 12.87
C LEU A 122 36.58 20.05 12.42
N ILE A 123 35.94 21.22 12.34
CA ILE A 123 36.61 22.48 11.96
C ILE A 123 37.65 22.87 13.00
N LYS A 124 37.29 22.79 14.29
CA LYS A 124 38.21 23.11 15.39
C LYS A 124 39.44 22.22 15.35
N ASP A 125 39.26 20.90 15.28
CA ASP A 125 40.37 19.94 15.22
C ASP A 125 41.26 20.20 14.00
N THR A 126 40.66 20.44 12.83
CA THR A 126 41.43 20.75 11.62
C THR A 126 42.22 22.03 11.79
N SER A 127 41.65 23.05 12.43
CA SER A 127 42.29 24.33 12.67
C SER A 127 43.52 24.22 13.58
N GLU A 128 43.51 23.26 14.52
CA GLU A 128 44.63 22.94 15.39
C GLU A 128 45.77 22.31 14.59
N PHE A 129 45.49 21.32 13.72
CA PHE A 129 46.50 20.72 12.83
C PHE A 129 47.13 21.73 11.87
N VAL A 130 46.32 22.66 11.36
CA VAL A 130 46.74 23.67 10.38
C VAL A 130 47.44 24.87 11.04
N LYS A 131 47.42 24.96 12.39
CA LYS A 131 47.93 26.08 13.21
C LYS A 131 47.26 27.41 12.90
N LYS A 132 45.95 27.38 12.64
CA LYS A 132 45.10 28.55 12.37
C LYS A 132 43.94 28.60 13.36
N PRO A 133 44.16 29.04 14.61
CA PRO A 133 43.10 29.01 15.62
C PRO A 133 41.89 29.84 15.20
N ILE A 134 40.70 29.25 15.32
CA ILE A 134 39.43 29.89 14.98
C ILE A 134 38.70 30.29 16.27
N ASN A 135 38.53 31.60 16.49
CA ASN A 135 37.83 32.11 17.67
C ASN A 135 36.30 31.99 17.58
N LYS A 136 35.74 32.03 16.37
CA LYS A 136 34.29 31.90 16.14
C LYS A 136 34.04 31.14 14.85
N ILE A 137 33.50 29.93 14.99
CA ILE A 137 33.18 29.08 13.85
C ILE A 137 31.93 29.63 13.16
N LYS A 138 32.05 29.87 11.85
CA LYS A 138 30.94 30.22 10.98
C LYS A 138 30.35 28.95 10.39
N THR A 139 29.07 28.72 10.62
CA THR A 139 28.29 27.67 9.96
C THR A 139 27.11 28.34 9.26
N ASN A 140 26.89 28.01 7.98
CA ASN A 140 25.75 28.51 7.22
C ASN A 140 24.60 27.49 7.24
N SER A 141 23.35 27.99 7.13
CA SER A 141 22.15 27.14 7.19
C SER A 141 21.99 26.23 5.97
N LYS A 142 22.49 26.65 4.79
CA LYS A 142 22.39 25.90 3.54
C LYS A 142 23.20 24.60 3.61
N SER A 143 24.50 24.69 3.88
CA SER A 143 25.43 23.56 4.03
C SER A 143 25.00 22.65 5.17
N LEU A 144 24.56 23.20 6.31
CA LEU A 144 24.05 22.40 7.41
C LEU A 144 22.81 21.60 7.01
N SER A 145 21.89 22.20 6.25
CA SER A 145 20.69 21.50 5.77
C SER A 145 21.01 20.33 4.81
N VAL A 146 22.11 20.41 4.05
CA VAL A 146 22.59 19.33 3.18
C VAL A 146 23.06 18.15 4.02
N LEU A 147 23.92 18.41 5.01
CA LEU A 147 24.44 17.39 5.93
C LEU A 147 23.31 16.72 6.75
N GLU A 148 22.36 17.50 7.25
CA GLU A 148 21.24 16.99 8.04
C GLU A 148 20.27 16.10 7.24
N LYS A 149 20.21 16.21 5.91
CA LYS A 149 19.36 15.31 5.09
C LYS A 149 19.86 13.87 5.12
N VAL A 150 21.15 13.68 5.35
CA VAL A 150 21.82 12.38 5.24
C VAL A 150 21.79 11.62 6.57
N ASN A 151 21.59 12.33 7.69
CA ASN A 151 21.58 11.77 9.04
C ASN A 151 20.67 10.51 9.15
N PRO A 152 21.23 9.35 9.54
CA PRO A 152 20.48 8.10 9.62
C PRO A 152 19.33 8.15 10.64
N LYS A 153 19.51 8.86 11.76
CA LYS A 153 18.43 9.05 12.76
C LYS A 153 17.27 9.87 12.19
N ARG A 154 17.53 10.80 11.26
CA ARG A 154 16.47 11.53 10.57
C ARG A 154 15.66 10.59 9.67
N LYS A 155 16.32 9.71 8.91
CA LYS A 155 15.64 8.68 8.11
C LYS A 155 14.78 7.76 8.97
N GLU A 156 15.32 7.30 10.11
CA GLU A 156 14.58 6.46 11.07
C GLU A 156 13.35 7.19 11.65
N ASN A 157 13.52 8.46 12.05
CA ASN A 157 12.42 9.28 12.58
C ASN A 157 11.33 9.55 11.53
N ILE A 158 11.72 9.76 10.27
CA ILE A 158 10.78 9.92 9.16
C ILE A 158 10.02 8.61 8.91
N ALA A 159 10.71 7.46 8.88
CA ALA A 159 10.07 6.15 8.73
C ALA A 159 9.08 5.87 9.86
N LYS A 160 9.47 6.14 11.12
CA LYS A 160 8.58 6.05 12.29
C LYS A 160 7.38 6.99 12.18
N LYS A 161 7.56 8.20 11.64
CA LYS A 161 6.45 9.15 11.40
C LYS A 161 5.47 8.62 10.36
N TYR A 162 5.93 8.07 9.25
CA TYR A 162 5.06 7.46 8.25
C TYR A 162 4.38 6.20 8.77
N LEU A 163 5.06 5.35 9.54
CA LEU A 163 4.46 4.18 10.17
C LEU A 163 3.29 4.58 11.08
N LYS A 164 3.44 5.66 11.86
CA LYS A 164 2.38 6.22 12.70
C LYS A 164 1.15 6.71 11.91
N ILE A 165 1.32 7.12 10.64
CA ILE A 165 0.22 7.58 9.77
C ILE A 165 -0.36 6.43 8.95
N ALA A 166 0.47 5.50 8.48
CA ALA A 166 0.04 4.39 7.63
C ALA A 166 -0.85 3.38 8.38
N VAL A 167 -0.54 3.10 9.65
CA VAL A 167 -1.32 2.18 10.49
C VAL A 167 -2.79 2.61 10.62
N PRO A 168 -3.13 3.84 11.04
CA PRO A 168 -4.53 4.24 11.14
C PRO A 168 -5.24 4.29 9.78
N VAL A 169 -4.55 4.66 8.70
CA VAL A 169 -5.13 4.63 7.34
C VAL A 169 -5.48 3.21 6.92
N ALA A 170 -4.59 2.23 7.14
CA ALA A 170 -4.87 0.84 6.85
C ALA A 170 -6.06 0.31 7.68
N VAL A 171 -6.13 0.66 8.97
CA VAL A 171 -7.27 0.31 9.83
C VAL A 171 -8.58 0.89 9.30
N ILE A 172 -8.58 2.16 8.88
CA ILE A 172 -9.77 2.79 8.28
C ILE A 172 -10.18 2.08 7.00
N LEU A 173 -9.24 1.75 6.10
CA LEU A 173 -9.55 1.02 4.87
C LEU A 173 -10.13 -0.37 5.14
N ILE A 174 -9.60 -1.09 6.13
CA ILE A 174 -10.14 -2.39 6.57
C ILE A 174 -11.56 -2.22 7.11
N LEU A 175 -11.80 -1.20 7.95
CA LEU A 175 -13.14 -0.92 8.46
C LEU A 175 -14.11 -0.55 7.34
N VAL A 176 -13.71 0.28 6.38
CA VAL A 176 -14.54 0.60 5.20
C VAL A 176 -14.85 -0.66 4.40
N TYR A 177 -13.87 -1.54 4.18
CA TYR A 177 -14.11 -2.81 3.50
C TYR A 177 -15.12 -3.69 4.27
N LEU A 178 -14.93 -3.84 5.58
CA LEU A 178 -15.81 -4.65 6.44
C LEU A 178 -17.24 -4.10 6.52
N PHE A 179 -17.41 -2.78 6.59
CA PHE A 179 -18.71 -2.16 6.85
C PHE A 179 -19.42 -1.60 5.61
N ALA A 180 -18.71 -1.32 4.52
CA ALA A 180 -19.31 -0.80 3.29
C ALA A 180 -19.33 -1.85 2.17
N VAL A 181 -18.30 -2.70 2.05
CA VAL A 181 -18.18 -3.61 0.91
C VAL A 181 -18.81 -4.97 1.21
N LEU A 182 -18.53 -5.58 2.37
CA LEU A 182 -19.12 -6.88 2.74
C LEU A 182 -20.67 -6.88 2.80
N PRO A 183 -21.35 -5.90 3.42
CA PRO A 183 -22.81 -5.94 3.52
C PRO A 183 -23.54 -5.64 2.20
N MET A 184 -22.85 -5.16 1.15
CA MET A 184 -23.45 -5.04 -0.19
C MET A 184 -23.67 -6.40 -0.87
N GLY A 185 -23.06 -7.49 -0.38
CA GLY A 185 -23.14 -8.82 -0.99
C GLY A 185 -24.28 -9.73 -0.54
N GLN A 186 -25.24 -9.24 0.28
CA GLN A 186 -26.28 -10.10 0.89
C GLN A 186 -27.72 -9.57 0.76
N ASN A 187 -27.95 -8.42 0.12
CA ASN A 187 -29.31 -7.93 -0.15
C ASN A 187 -29.72 -8.22 -1.59
N SER A 188 -29.95 -9.50 -1.91
CA SER A 188 -30.77 -9.90 -3.05
C SER A 188 -32.18 -10.22 -2.54
N SER A 189 -33.00 -9.19 -2.39
CA SER A 189 -34.45 -9.35 -2.42
C SER A 189 -34.83 -9.73 -3.85
N GLU A 190 -35.17 -10.99 -4.09
CA GLU A 190 -35.79 -11.44 -5.34
C GLU A 190 -37.19 -10.80 -5.44
N ASP A 191 -37.26 -9.66 -6.13
CA ASP A 191 -38.50 -8.95 -6.47
C ASP A 191 -39.28 -9.71 -7.58
N GLY A 192 -39.72 -10.92 -7.27
CA GLY A 192 -40.64 -11.70 -8.09
C GLY A 192 -41.98 -11.88 -7.37
N ILE A 193 -43.07 -11.39 -7.94
CA ILE A 193 -44.41 -11.77 -7.46
C ILE A 193 -44.56 -13.27 -7.72
N PHE A 194 -44.79 -14.06 -6.66
CA PHE A 194 -45.11 -15.49 -6.80
C PHE A 194 -46.36 -15.65 -7.67
N SER A 195 -46.24 -16.40 -8.76
CA SER A 195 -47.35 -16.68 -9.66
C SER A 195 -47.39 -18.17 -10.03
N MET A 196 -48.59 -18.62 -10.38
CA MET A 196 -48.84 -19.95 -10.90
C MET A 196 -49.60 -19.77 -12.21
N ASN A 197 -49.08 -20.34 -13.29
CA ASN A 197 -49.70 -20.26 -14.60
C ASN A 197 -50.27 -21.62 -14.98
N ILE A 198 -51.54 -21.65 -15.41
CA ILE A 198 -52.15 -22.87 -15.93
C ILE A 198 -51.63 -23.12 -17.35
N THR A 199 -51.03 -24.29 -17.56
CA THR A 199 -50.44 -24.68 -18.85
C THR A 199 -51.38 -25.55 -19.66
N GLY A 200 -52.30 -26.28 -19.02
CA GLY A 200 -53.29 -27.10 -19.70
C GLY A 200 -54.28 -27.76 -18.75
N VAL A 201 -55.40 -28.23 -19.33
CA VAL A 201 -56.42 -29.03 -18.63
C VAL A 201 -56.74 -30.22 -19.52
N ASP A 202 -56.48 -31.43 -19.02
CA ASP A 202 -56.86 -32.67 -19.66
C ASP A 202 -58.18 -33.16 -19.06
N ALA A 203 -59.18 -33.39 -19.91
CA ALA A 203 -60.50 -33.91 -19.51
C ALA A 203 -60.72 -35.30 -20.11
N SER A 204 -61.01 -36.29 -19.27
CA SER A 204 -61.33 -37.66 -19.68
C SER A 204 -62.55 -38.18 -18.92
N GLY A 205 -63.73 -38.01 -19.52
CA GLY A 205 -65.00 -38.35 -18.88
C GLY A 205 -65.27 -37.39 -17.71
N SER A 206 -65.40 -37.94 -16.50
CA SER A 206 -65.57 -37.15 -15.28
C SER A 206 -64.24 -36.74 -14.63
N ARG A 207 -63.10 -37.25 -15.10
CA ARG A 207 -61.78 -36.90 -14.54
C ARG A 207 -61.17 -35.68 -15.22
N TYR A 208 -60.69 -34.72 -14.42
CA TYR A 208 -60.00 -33.51 -14.86
C TYR A 208 -58.61 -33.42 -14.23
N VAL A 209 -57.59 -33.25 -15.06
CA VAL A 209 -56.20 -33.03 -14.63
C VAL A 209 -55.77 -31.63 -15.06
N VAL A 210 -55.46 -30.77 -14.11
CA VAL A 210 -54.99 -29.40 -14.32
C VAL A 210 -53.48 -29.37 -14.16
N HIS A 211 -52.79 -28.92 -15.20
CA HIS A 211 -51.34 -28.73 -15.21
C HIS A 211 -51.00 -27.24 -15.08
N GLY A 212 -49.89 -26.95 -14.40
CA GLY A 212 -49.35 -25.60 -14.39
C GLY A 212 -47.92 -25.50 -13.89
N GLU A 213 -47.36 -24.31 -14.04
CA GLU A 213 -45.97 -23.99 -13.71
C GLU A 213 -45.90 -22.85 -12.70
N SER A 214 -45.07 -23.05 -11.67
CA SER A 214 -44.81 -22.03 -10.65
C SER A 214 -43.63 -21.15 -11.04
N LEU A 215 -43.80 -19.83 -10.86
CA LEU A 215 -42.75 -18.84 -11.07
C LEU A 215 -42.48 -18.10 -9.75
N ASN A 216 -41.22 -17.95 -9.37
CA ASN A 216 -40.79 -17.31 -8.11
C ASN A 216 -41.41 -17.99 -6.87
N MET A 217 -41.29 -19.33 -6.78
CA MET A 217 -41.84 -20.11 -5.68
C MET A 217 -41.25 -19.64 -4.34
N PRO A 218 -42.08 -19.22 -3.37
CA PRO A 218 -41.60 -18.66 -2.11
C PRO A 218 -40.96 -19.74 -1.23
N ALA A 219 -40.02 -19.33 -0.36
CA ALA A 219 -39.32 -20.23 0.56
C ALA A 219 -40.24 -21.00 1.52
N ASN A 220 -41.48 -20.54 1.73
CA ASN A 220 -42.48 -21.20 2.55
C ASN A 220 -43.81 -21.36 1.78
N PRO A 221 -43.91 -22.35 0.88
CA PRO A 221 -45.02 -22.50 -0.05
C PRO A 221 -46.31 -22.96 0.64
N GLU A 222 -46.22 -23.56 1.82
CA GLU A 222 -47.37 -24.02 2.64
C GLU A 222 -48.29 -22.87 3.08
N LYS A 223 -47.82 -21.62 2.99
CA LYS A 223 -48.61 -20.41 3.26
C LYS A 223 -49.53 -20.01 2.10
N TYR A 224 -49.54 -20.76 1.00
CA TYR A 224 -50.31 -20.45 -0.19
C TYR A 224 -51.13 -21.66 -0.61
N PHE A 225 -52.32 -21.39 -1.16
CA PHE A 225 -53.18 -22.42 -1.73
C PHE A 225 -53.86 -21.85 -2.97
N MET A 226 -54.24 -22.72 -3.89
CA MET A 226 -54.96 -22.35 -5.10
C MET A 226 -56.37 -22.90 -5.02
N ASN A 227 -57.34 -22.01 -5.06
CA ASN A 227 -58.75 -22.36 -5.13
C ASN A 227 -59.17 -22.51 -6.59
N ILE A 228 -59.77 -23.65 -6.90
CA ILE A 228 -60.12 -24.05 -8.25
C ILE A 228 -61.62 -24.29 -8.29
N LYS A 229 -62.31 -23.58 -9.19
CA LYS A 229 -63.78 -23.61 -9.30
C LYS A 229 -64.18 -23.97 -10.72
N PHE A 230 -65.09 -24.92 -10.84
CA PHE A 230 -65.60 -25.43 -12.10
C PHE A 230 -67.02 -24.94 -12.32
N PHE A 231 -67.32 -24.48 -13.53
CA PHE A 231 -68.59 -23.81 -13.84
C PHE A 231 -69.25 -24.35 -15.12
N ASP A 232 -70.58 -24.25 -15.18
CA ASP A 232 -71.37 -24.57 -16.37
C ASP A 232 -71.53 -23.39 -17.35
N ALA A 233 -72.25 -23.61 -18.45
CA ALA A 233 -72.55 -22.59 -19.46
C ALA A 233 -73.37 -21.39 -18.94
N ASN A 234 -74.05 -21.54 -17.80
CA ASN A 234 -74.86 -20.50 -17.17
C ASN A 234 -74.13 -19.84 -15.98
N GLU A 235 -72.81 -20.04 -15.84
CA GLU A 235 -71.97 -19.55 -14.74
C GLU A 235 -72.34 -20.11 -13.36
N ASN A 236 -73.03 -21.26 -13.29
CA ASN A 236 -73.25 -21.94 -12.02
C ASN A 236 -72.00 -22.72 -11.62
N MET A 237 -71.51 -22.49 -10.39
CA MET A 237 -70.41 -23.27 -9.82
C MET A 237 -70.90 -24.69 -9.52
N LEU A 238 -70.24 -25.68 -10.12
CA LEU A 238 -70.57 -27.10 -9.98
C LEU A 238 -69.66 -27.82 -8.97
N PHE A 239 -68.39 -27.39 -8.89
CA PHE A 239 -67.38 -28.04 -8.06
C PHE A 239 -66.30 -27.04 -7.63
N GLU A 240 -65.78 -27.22 -6.42
CA GLU A 240 -64.72 -26.39 -5.84
C GLU A 240 -63.71 -27.29 -5.11
N VAL A 241 -62.42 -27.06 -5.37
CA VAL A 241 -61.32 -27.79 -4.74
C VAL A 241 -60.15 -26.84 -4.46
N ASN A 242 -59.43 -27.11 -3.38
CA ASN A 242 -58.23 -26.36 -3.02
C ASN A 242 -57.00 -27.23 -3.27
N SER A 243 -56.04 -26.65 -3.98
CA SER A 243 -54.73 -27.21 -4.21
C SER A 243 -53.68 -26.62 -3.26
N THR A 244 -52.76 -27.45 -2.79
CA THR A 244 -51.77 -27.10 -1.76
C THR A 244 -50.32 -27.13 -2.28
N ALA A 245 -49.37 -26.75 -1.41
CA ALA A 245 -47.96 -26.60 -1.74
C ALA A 245 -47.28 -27.82 -2.36
N ASP A 246 -47.74 -29.03 -2.05
CA ASP A 246 -47.15 -30.27 -2.60
C ASP A 246 -47.50 -30.44 -4.08
N GLU A 247 -48.71 -30.03 -4.48
CA GLU A 247 -49.17 -30.07 -5.88
C GLU A 247 -48.45 -29.03 -6.73
N PHE A 248 -48.15 -27.85 -6.16
CA PHE A 248 -47.40 -26.79 -6.83
C PHE A 248 -46.00 -27.20 -7.28
N LYS A 249 -45.35 -28.09 -6.53
CA LYS A 249 -44.01 -28.62 -6.88
C LYS A 249 -44.09 -29.71 -7.95
N SER A 250 -45.22 -30.40 -8.03
CA SER A 250 -45.41 -31.55 -8.92
C SER A 250 -45.73 -31.15 -10.36
N GLY A 251 -46.20 -29.92 -10.58
CA GLY A 251 -46.70 -29.44 -11.88
C GLY A 251 -48.14 -29.87 -12.19
N VAL A 252 -48.70 -30.80 -11.41
CA VAL A 252 -50.12 -31.15 -11.43
C VAL A 252 -50.80 -30.39 -10.29
N ILE A 253 -51.56 -29.37 -10.65
CA ILE A 253 -52.25 -28.50 -9.70
C ILE A 253 -53.50 -29.19 -9.16
N CYS A 254 -54.18 -29.99 -9.97
CA CYS A 254 -55.36 -30.72 -9.52
C CYS A 254 -55.55 -31.99 -10.35
N ASP A 255 -55.93 -33.08 -9.69
CA ASP A 255 -56.40 -34.30 -10.33
C ASP A 255 -57.66 -34.75 -9.60
N CYS A 256 -58.82 -34.42 -10.16
CA CYS A 256 -60.12 -34.60 -9.50
C CYS A 256 -61.16 -35.23 -10.41
N ASP A 257 -62.11 -35.93 -9.79
CA ASP A 257 -63.26 -36.52 -10.46
C ASP A 257 -64.47 -35.60 -10.23
N VAL A 258 -64.91 -34.94 -11.30
CA VAL A 258 -66.06 -34.04 -11.33
C VAL A 258 -67.21 -34.76 -12.04
N HIS A 259 -68.18 -35.25 -11.27
CA HIS A 259 -69.30 -36.06 -11.75
C HIS A 259 -70.36 -35.29 -12.58
N THR A 260 -69.96 -34.26 -13.32
CA THR A 260 -70.84 -33.43 -14.16
C THR A 260 -70.18 -33.12 -15.51
N ASN A 261 -70.85 -33.44 -16.62
CA ASN A 261 -70.25 -33.34 -17.97
C ASN A 261 -70.41 -31.96 -18.64
N ASN A 262 -70.95 -30.95 -17.95
CA ASN A 262 -71.33 -29.67 -18.55
C ASN A 262 -70.37 -28.53 -18.17
N ILE A 263 -69.11 -28.83 -17.84
CA ILE A 263 -68.13 -27.81 -17.46
C ILE A 263 -67.69 -27.04 -18.70
N THR A 264 -67.84 -25.72 -18.69
CA THR A 264 -67.45 -24.83 -19.80
C THR A 264 -66.21 -24.01 -19.47
N HIS A 265 -65.99 -23.68 -18.20
CA HIS A 265 -64.84 -22.91 -17.76
C HIS A 265 -64.45 -23.23 -16.31
N ILE A 266 -63.18 -22.96 -16.01
CA ILE A 266 -62.56 -23.18 -14.70
C ILE A 266 -61.90 -21.87 -14.27
N GLU A 267 -62.12 -21.45 -13.03
CA GLU A 267 -61.39 -20.34 -12.40
C GLU A 267 -60.33 -20.85 -11.41
N PHE A 268 -59.19 -20.16 -11.37
CA PHE A 268 -58.04 -20.45 -10.52
C PHE A 268 -57.67 -19.20 -9.73
N LYS A 269 -57.76 -19.27 -8.39
CA LYS A 269 -57.44 -18.16 -7.49
C LYS A 269 -56.31 -18.57 -6.57
N LEU A 270 -55.14 -17.96 -6.79
CA LEU A 270 -54.00 -18.12 -5.90
C LEU A 270 -54.18 -17.19 -4.69
N MET A 271 -54.18 -17.76 -3.50
CA MET A 271 -54.38 -17.04 -2.24
C MET A 271 -53.26 -17.34 -1.24
N ASP A 272 -53.00 -16.37 -0.37
CA ASP A 272 -52.23 -16.63 0.85
C ASP A 272 -53.12 -17.21 1.98
N ILE A 273 -52.50 -17.65 3.07
CA ILE A 273 -53.17 -18.22 4.25
C ILE A 273 -54.17 -17.25 4.92
N ASN A 274 -54.12 -15.95 4.60
CA ASN A 274 -55.05 -14.94 5.09
C ASN A 274 -56.20 -14.67 4.09
N ASN A 275 -56.37 -15.51 3.07
CA ASN A 275 -57.32 -15.35 1.96
C ASN A 275 -57.08 -14.08 1.11
N LYS A 276 -55.86 -13.55 1.07
CA LYS A 276 -55.52 -12.46 0.15
C LYS A 276 -55.33 -13.02 -1.25
N LEU A 277 -56.12 -12.52 -2.20
CA LEU A 277 -55.97 -12.87 -3.62
C LEU A 277 -54.65 -12.31 -4.18
N LEU A 278 -53.83 -13.20 -4.75
CA LEU A 278 -52.54 -12.87 -5.38
C LEU A 278 -52.60 -12.92 -6.90
N SER A 279 -53.36 -13.88 -7.43
CA SER A 279 -53.58 -14.05 -8.88
C SER A 279 -54.95 -14.68 -9.12
N ASN A 280 -55.59 -14.31 -10.23
CA ASN A 280 -56.83 -14.90 -10.71
C ASN A 280 -56.71 -15.20 -12.21
N GLN A 281 -56.96 -16.43 -12.61
CA GLN A 281 -56.94 -16.88 -14.00
C GLN A 281 -58.22 -17.64 -14.30
N SER A 282 -58.67 -17.60 -15.55
CA SER A 282 -59.78 -18.44 -16.04
C SER A 282 -59.35 -19.21 -17.27
N TYR A 283 -59.85 -20.44 -17.40
CA TYR A 283 -59.61 -21.32 -18.51
C TYR A 283 -60.92 -21.82 -19.08
N THR A 284 -61.18 -21.53 -20.35
CA THR A 284 -62.35 -22.08 -21.06
C THR A 284 -61.98 -23.45 -21.63
N ILE A 285 -62.78 -24.45 -21.28
CA ILE A 285 -62.65 -25.80 -21.84
C ILE A 285 -63.22 -25.77 -23.25
N LYS A 286 -62.42 -26.17 -24.25
CA LYS A 286 -62.82 -26.23 -25.65
C LYS A 286 -63.54 -27.52 -25.98
#